data_AF-A0A5P1FNH0-F1
#
_entry.id   AF-A0A5P1FNH0-F1
#
_cell.length_a   1.000
_cell.length_b   1.000
_cell.length_c   1.000
_cell.angle_alpha   90.00
_cell.angle_beta   90.00
_cell.angle_gamma   90.00
#
_symmetry.space_group_name_H-M   'P 1'
#
loop_
_entity.id
_entity.type
_entity.pdbx_description
1 polymer ?
#
loop_
_entity_poly.entity_id
_entity_poly.type
_entity_poly.pdbx_seq_one_letter_code
_entity_poly.pdbx_strand_id
1 'polypeptide(L)'
;MDSLYDMDLISETIPVILDNSKTWYRVLSTSMKLGKMGIAHVEGISRVDLKGSNVLLINRTASPLSWFMECKDRNNRSSIALPYSFLPSMAAKQLRDVADKIKALLGDYDAIHVRRGDKIKMRKDRHGVDRTLHPHLDRDTRPEFIQRRIAKWIPFGRTLFIASNERSPDFFSPLSASYKLAYSSNYSNILDPVIKNNYQLFMVERLILAGATTFVKTFKEDENDLSLTDDPKKNTKRWQVPVYTMEEEQNLA
;
A
#
# COMPACT_ATOMS: atom_id res chain seq x y z
N MET A 1 -8.24 -20.91 7.21
CA MET A 1 -7.10 -19.99 7.02
C MET A 1 -7.61 -18.62 7.40
N ASP A 2 -7.06 -17.97 8.42
CA ASP A 2 -7.58 -16.67 8.86
C ASP A 2 -7.36 -15.66 7.74
N SER A 3 -8.45 -15.07 7.24
CA SER A 3 -8.41 -14.07 6.18
C SER A 3 -7.60 -12.85 6.64
N LEU A 4 -6.87 -12.23 5.71
CA LEU A 4 -6.20 -10.94 5.95
C LEU A 4 -7.22 -9.80 6.11
N TYR A 5 -8.42 -10.00 5.56
CA TYR A 5 -9.51 -9.03 5.53
C TYR A 5 -10.74 -9.53 6.28
N ASP A 6 -11.47 -8.58 6.85
CA ASP A 6 -12.73 -8.80 7.54
C ASP A 6 -13.87 -8.83 6.52
N MET A 7 -14.26 -10.03 6.10
CA MET A 7 -15.27 -10.20 5.04
C MET A 7 -16.65 -9.69 5.47
N ASP A 8 -16.98 -9.81 6.76
CA ASP A 8 -18.24 -9.31 7.30
C ASP A 8 -18.25 -7.78 7.24
N LEU A 9 -17.17 -7.13 7.65
CA LEU A 9 -17.03 -5.67 7.54
C LEU A 9 -17.08 -5.18 6.08
N ILE A 10 -16.44 -5.90 5.15
CA ILE A 10 -16.53 -5.57 3.71
C ILE A 10 -17.97 -5.70 3.22
N SER A 11 -18.69 -6.73 3.70
CA SER A 11 -20.06 -7.02 3.30
C SER A 11 -21.07 -5.93 3.67
N GLU A 12 -20.74 -5.09 4.65
CA GLU A 12 -21.54 -3.91 5.01
C GLU A 12 -21.53 -2.84 3.90
N THR A 13 -20.48 -2.80 3.06
CA THR A 13 -20.34 -1.81 1.98
C THR A 13 -20.62 -2.40 0.61
N ILE A 14 -20.13 -3.61 0.33
CA ILE A 14 -20.29 -4.26 -0.97
C ILE A 14 -20.71 -5.73 -0.81
N PRO A 15 -21.52 -6.30 -1.71
CA PRO A 15 -21.83 -7.72 -1.66
C PRO A 15 -20.55 -8.58 -1.81
N VAL A 16 -20.29 -9.45 -0.83
CA VAL A 16 -19.18 -10.41 -0.86
C VAL A 16 -19.72 -11.79 -1.22
N ILE A 17 -19.23 -12.38 -2.30
CA ILE A 17 -19.52 -13.76 -2.70
C ILE A 17 -18.24 -14.56 -2.61
N LEU A 18 -18.15 -15.44 -1.60
CA LEU A 18 -17.02 -16.35 -1.45
C LEU A 18 -17.13 -17.52 -2.42
N ASP A 19 -15.99 -17.98 -2.94
CA ASP A 19 -15.88 -19.09 -3.89
C ASP A 19 -16.36 -20.44 -3.31
N ASN A 20 -16.36 -20.59 -1.99
CA ASN A 20 -16.89 -21.76 -1.29
C ASN A 20 -18.38 -21.64 -0.91
N SER A 21 -19.05 -20.54 -1.28
CA SER A 21 -20.43 -20.29 -0.88
C SER A 21 -21.45 -21.03 -1.76
N LYS A 22 -22.61 -21.38 -1.19
CA LYS A 22 -23.76 -21.90 -1.96
C LYS A 22 -24.19 -20.92 -3.06
N THR A 23 -24.06 -19.63 -2.80
CA THR A 23 -24.34 -18.56 -3.76
C THR A 23 -23.41 -18.66 -4.96
N TRP A 24 -22.11 -18.79 -4.75
CA TRP A 24 -21.15 -18.99 -5.83
C TRP A 24 -21.41 -20.28 -6.62
N TYR A 25 -21.71 -21.38 -5.95
CA TYR A 25 -22.07 -22.64 -6.63
C TYR A 25 -23.35 -22.49 -7.48
N ARG A 26 -24.36 -21.76 -6.99
CA ARG A 26 -25.57 -21.45 -7.77
C ARG A 26 -25.26 -20.59 -8.98
N VAL A 27 -24.41 -19.57 -8.81
CA VAL A 27 -23.94 -18.71 -9.90
C VAL A 27 -23.21 -19.53 -10.96
N LEU A 28 -22.25 -20.35 -10.57
CA LEU A 28 -21.50 -21.24 -11.47
C LEU A 28 -22.40 -22.25 -12.16
N SER A 29 -23.23 -22.99 -11.42
CA SER A 29 -24.13 -24.01 -12.00
C SER A 29 -25.15 -23.40 -12.97
N THR A 30 -25.69 -22.22 -12.66
CA THR A 30 -26.58 -21.48 -13.56
C THR A 30 -25.85 -21.02 -14.80
N SER A 31 -24.63 -20.51 -14.66
CA SER A 31 -23.81 -20.10 -15.80
C SER A 31 -23.45 -21.26 -16.73
N MET A 32 -23.10 -22.43 -16.17
CA MET A 32 -22.79 -23.62 -16.95
C MET A 32 -24.00 -24.11 -17.74
N LYS A 33 -25.21 -24.07 -17.15
CA LYS A 33 -26.46 -24.40 -17.84
C LYS A 33 -26.78 -23.46 -19.00
N LEU A 34 -26.43 -22.18 -18.86
CA LEU A 34 -26.68 -21.14 -19.87
C LEU A 34 -25.59 -21.07 -20.96
N GLY A 35 -24.51 -21.84 -20.84
CA GLY A 35 -23.43 -21.90 -21.84
C GLY A 35 -22.84 -20.52 -22.17
N LYS A 36 -22.78 -20.16 -23.46
CA LYS A 36 -22.28 -18.85 -23.93
C LYS A 36 -23.11 -17.65 -23.44
N MET A 37 -24.31 -17.88 -22.89
CA MET A 37 -25.19 -16.85 -22.31
C MET A 37 -25.12 -16.79 -20.77
N GLY A 38 -24.29 -17.62 -20.13
CA GLY A 38 -24.23 -17.71 -18.67
C GLY A 38 -23.23 -16.75 -18.03
N ILE A 39 -22.04 -16.66 -18.60
CA ILE A 39 -20.95 -15.77 -18.18
C ILE A 39 -20.35 -15.12 -19.42
N ALA A 40 -20.16 -13.80 -19.38
CA ALA A 40 -19.37 -13.09 -20.37
C ALA A 40 -18.22 -12.33 -19.70
N HIS A 41 -17.03 -12.42 -20.30
CA HIS A 41 -15.89 -11.62 -19.92
C HIS A 41 -16.09 -10.20 -20.45
N VAL A 42 -15.96 -9.18 -19.60
CA VAL A 42 -16.30 -7.79 -19.99
C VAL A 42 -15.29 -7.16 -20.95
N GLU A 43 -14.11 -7.77 -21.13
CA GLU A 43 -13.10 -7.29 -22.08
C GLU A 43 -13.61 -7.34 -23.53
N GLY A 44 -13.66 -6.18 -24.19
CA GLY A 44 -14.07 -6.05 -25.59
C GLY A 44 -15.58 -6.04 -25.84
N ILE A 45 -16.42 -6.10 -24.81
CA ILE A 45 -17.89 -6.07 -24.95
C ILE A 45 -18.40 -4.63 -24.79
N SER A 46 -19.10 -4.11 -25.80
CA SER A 46 -19.71 -2.79 -25.74
C SER A 46 -21.07 -2.81 -25.05
N ARG A 47 -21.52 -1.63 -24.60
CA ARG A 47 -22.85 -1.46 -23.98
C ARG A 47 -24.00 -1.86 -24.90
N VAL A 48 -23.82 -1.76 -26.21
CA VAL A 48 -24.83 -2.13 -27.22
C VAL A 48 -24.99 -3.65 -27.27
N ASP A 49 -23.89 -4.39 -27.14
CA ASP A 49 -23.86 -5.85 -27.18
C ASP A 49 -24.57 -6.50 -25.99
N LEU A 50 -24.76 -5.75 -24.90
CA LEU A 50 -25.36 -6.21 -23.65
C LEU A 50 -26.85 -5.90 -23.51
N LYS A 51 -27.43 -5.12 -24.44
CA LYS A 51 -28.80 -4.61 -24.33
C LYS A 51 -29.82 -5.74 -24.48
N GLY A 52 -30.56 -6.03 -23.40
CA GLY A 52 -31.58 -7.08 -23.36
C GLY A 52 -31.08 -8.46 -22.92
N SER A 53 -29.82 -8.57 -22.47
CA SER A 53 -29.22 -9.82 -22.02
C SER A 53 -29.34 -10.01 -20.50
N ASN A 54 -29.59 -11.25 -20.04
CA ASN A 54 -29.60 -11.66 -18.62
C ASN A 54 -28.28 -12.37 -18.23
N VAL A 55 -27.17 -12.00 -18.87
CA VAL A 55 -25.87 -12.65 -18.71
C VAL A 55 -25.19 -12.14 -17.44
N LEU A 56 -24.60 -13.03 -16.65
CA LEU A 56 -23.72 -12.61 -15.55
C LEU A 56 -22.41 -12.06 -16.12
N LEU A 57 -22.15 -10.79 -15.91
CA LEU A 57 -20.92 -10.14 -16.36
C LEU A 57 -19.82 -10.34 -15.32
N ILE A 58 -18.74 -10.99 -15.73
CA ILE A 58 -17.54 -11.11 -14.90
C ILE A 58 -16.47 -10.18 -15.49
N ASN A 59 -16.26 -9.03 -14.86
CA ASN A 59 -15.16 -8.14 -15.20
C ASN A 59 -13.91 -8.56 -14.41
N ARG A 60 -12.98 -9.28 -15.05
CA ARG A 60 -11.64 -9.57 -14.48
C ARG A 60 -10.57 -8.57 -14.93
N THR A 61 -10.95 -7.61 -15.78
CA THR A 61 -10.06 -6.60 -16.39
C THR A 61 -9.82 -5.39 -15.49
N ALA A 62 -10.72 -5.12 -14.54
CA ALA A 62 -10.43 -4.19 -13.46
C ALA A 62 -9.43 -4.88 -12.53
N SER A 63 -8.12 -4.69 -12.77
CA SER A 63 -6.94 -5.10 -11.99
C SER A 63 -6.95 -6.49 -11.31
N PRO A 64 -5.84 -7.26 -11.34
CA PRO A 64 -5.75 -8.53 -10.61
C PRO A 64 -5.94 -8.43 -9.08
N LEU A 65 -6.09 -7.21 -8.54
CA LEU A 65 -6.38 -6.91 -7.14
C LEU A 65 -7.79 -6.30 -6.92
N SER A 66 -8.58 -6.03 -7.96
CA SER A 66 -9.90 -5.41 -7.77
C SER A 66 -10.97 -6.49 -7.58
N TRP A 67 -11.69 -6.39 -6.47
CA TRP A 67 -12.85 -7.21 -6.21
C TRP A 67 -14.07 -6.59 -6.92
N PHE A 68 -14.95 -7.47 -7.42
CA PHE A 68 -15.95 -7.24 -8.47
C PHE A 68 -16.80 -5.95 -8.33
N MET A 69 -17.22 -5.42 -9.49
CA MET A 69 -18.14 -4.29 -9.62
C MET A 69 -19.55 -4.80 -9.95
N GLU A 70 -20.54 -4.53 -9.09
CA GLU A 70 -21.96 -4.75 -9.41
C GLU A 70 -22.62 -3.43 -9.83
N CYS A 71 -22.93 -3.26 -11.11
CA CYS A 71 -23.67 -2.10 -11.62
C CYS A 71 -25.18 -2.28 -11.41
N LYS A 72 -25.67 -2.07 -10.18
CA LYS A 72 -27.11 -2.13 -9.90
C LYS A 72 -27.86 -0.82 -10.15
N ASP A 73 -27.20 0.34 -10.10
CA ASP A 73 -27.89 1.63 -10.23
C ASP A 73 -27.25 2.55 -11.29
N ARG A 74 -27.99 2.76 -12.38
CA ARG A 74 -27.52 3.43 -13.61
C ARG A 74 -27.33 4.94 -13.47
N ASN A 75 -27.88 5.56 -12.42
CA ASN A 75 -27.84 7.02 -12.23
C ASN A 75 -26.94 7.45 -11.07
N ASN A 76 -26.47 6.52 -10.25
CA ASN A 76 -25.69 6.82 -9.05
C ASN A 76 -24.19 6.63 -9.28
N ARG A 77 -23.51 7.66 -9.81
CA ARG A 77 -22.06 7.63 -10.12
C ARG A 77 -21.15 7.33 -8.91
N SER A 78 -21.68 7.41 -7.68
CA SER A 78 -20.95 7.04 -6.46
C SER A 78 -20.71 5.53 -6.31
N SER A 79 -21.42 4.69 -7.07
CA SER A 79 -21.31 3.22 -7.04
C SER A 79 -20.14 2.66 -7.86
N ILE A 80 -19.27 3.52 -8.41
CA ILE A 80 -18.35 3.16 -9.51
C ILE A 80 -16.89 2.95 -9.08
N ALA A 81 -16.46 3.38 -7.89
CA ALA A 81 -15.13 3.07 -7.39
C ALA A 81 -15.08 3.22 -5.86
N LEU A 82 -14.74 2.14 -5.15
CA LEU A 82 -14.39 2.25 -3.74
C LEU A 82 -13.11 3.09 -3.61
N PRO A 83 -12.98 3.91 -2.54
CA PRO A 83 -11.75 4.64 -2.28
C PRO A 83 -10.54 3.70 -2.25
N TYR A 84 -9.36 4.16 -2.69
CA TYR A 84 -8.13 3.37 -2.59
C TYR A 84 -7.78 2.97 -1.14
N SER A 85 -8.28 3.72 -0.17
CA SER A 85 -8.18 3.42 1.27
C SER A 85 -9.14 2.34 1.77
N PHE A 86 -10.14 1.92 0.98
CA PHE A 86 -11.18 0.98 1.40
C PHE A 86 -10.59 -0.37 1.82
N LEU A 87 -9.96 -1.13 0.92
CA LEU A 87 -9.41 -2.44 1.29
C LEU A 87 -8.43 -2.36 2.48
N PRO A 88 -7.48 -1.40 2.53
CA PRO A 88 -6.62 -1.22 3.69
C PRO A 88 -7.36 -1.02 5.03
N SER A 89 -8.53 -0.39 5.05
CA SER A 89 -9.32 -0.21 6.29
C SER A 89 -10.18 -1.42 6.66
N MET A 90 -10.25 -2.42 5.77
CA MET A 90 -11.05 -3.64 5.94
C MET A 90 -10.22 -4.82 6.49
N ALA A 91 -9.12 -4.54 7.17
CA ALA A 91 -8.29 -5.58 7.77
C ALA A 91 -9.07 -6.43 8.77
N ALA A 92 -8.69 -7.71 8.89
CA ALA A 92 -9.29 -8.64 9.85
C ALA A 92 -9.34 -8.04 11.27
N LYS A 93 -10.43 -8.26 12.00
CA LYS A 93 -10.68 -7.69 13.33
C LYS A 93 -9.48 -7.77 14.27
N GLN A 94 -8.84 -8.94 14.39
CA GLN A 94 -7.66 -9.13 15.24
C GLN A 94 -6.49 -8.21 14.89
N LEU A 95 -6.28 -7.90 13.60
CA LEU A 95 -5.21 -7.01 13.14
C LEU A 95 -5.54 -5.56 13.48
N ARG A 96 -6.82 -5.17 13.35
CA ARG A 96 -7.32 -3.86 13.79
C ARG A 96 -7.17 -3.68 15.29
N ASP A 97 -7.61 -4.66 16.07
CA ASP A 97 -7.52 -4.64 17.54
C ASP A 97 -6.07 -4.47 18.02
N VAL A 98 -5.11 -5.16 17.39
CA VAL A 98 -3.67 -5.02 17.71
C VAL A 98 -3.14 -3.65 17.28
N ALA A 99 -3.47 -3.19 16.07
CA ALA A 99 -3.08 -1.86 15.62
C ALA A 99 -3.60 -0.77 16.56
N ASP A 100 -4.86 -0.85 16.99
CA ASP A 100 -5.47 0.11 17.92
C ASP A 100 -4.78 0.13 19.29
N LYS A 101 -4.40 -1.04 19.82
CA LYS A 101 -3.58 -1.12 21.05
C LYS A 101 -2.24 -0.42 20.88
N ILE A 102 -1.54 -0.65 19.77
CA ILE A 102 -0.23 -0.03 19.51
C ILE A 102 -0.38 1.49 19.34
N LYS A 103 -1.40 1.95 18.61
CA LYS A 103 -1.69 3.39 18.48
C LYS A 103 -1.98 4.04 19.83
N ALA A 104 -2.73 3.37 20.70
CA ALA A 104 -2.98 3.87 22.06
C ALA A 104 -1.69 3.99 22.90
N LEU A 105 -0.75 3.05 22.74
CA LEU A 105 0.56 3.12 23.40
C LEU A 105 1.47 4.19 22.80
N LEU A 106 1.38 4.45 21.49
CA LEU A 106 2.12 5.51 20.82
C LEU A 106 1.61 6.91 21.21
N GLY A 107 0.32 7.06 21.51
CA GLY A 107 -0.30 8.34 21.87
C GLY A 107 -0.45 9.26 20.66
N ASP A 108 0.03 10.51 20.76
CA ASP A 108 0.20 11.41 19.60
C ASP A 108 1.58 11.16 18.97
N TYR A 109 1.59 10.78 17.70
CA TYR A 109 2.79 10.41 16.96
C TYR A 109 2.65 10.76 15.49
N ASP A 110 3.79 10.85 14.83
CA ASP A 110 3.91 10.91 13.38
C ASP A 110 4.54 9.62 12.87
N ALA A 111 4.40 9.38 11.57
CA ALA A 111 4.90 8.16 11.00
C ALA A 111 5.57 8.39 9.65
N ILE A 112 6.60 7.59 9.40
CA ILE A 112 7.21 7.46 8.08
C ILE A 112 7.16 6.01 7.60
N HIS A 113 6.89 5.85 6.31
CA HIS A 113 7.09 4.59 5.62
C HIS A 113 8.33 4.67 4.73
N VAL A 114 9.28 3.75 4.92
CA VAL A 114 10.57 3.75 4.21
C VAL A 114 10.75 2.43 3.45
N ARG A 115 10.48 2.46 2.15
CA ARG A 115 10.60 1.32 1.22
C ARG A 115 11.94 1.35 0.48
N ARG A 116 12.94 0.66 1.02
CA ARG A 116 14.32 0.59 0.50
C ARG A 116 14.66 -0.77 -0.11
N GLY A 117 14.59 -1.85 0.68
CA GLY A 117 15.29 -3.11 0.40
C GLY A 117 15.09 -3.73 -0.99
N ASP A 118 13.86 -3.78 -1.52
CA ASP A 118 13.56 -4.30 -2.86
C ASP A 118 13.64 -3.23 -3.98
N LYS A 119 13.68 -1.95 -3.61
CA LYS A 119 13.61 -0.81 -4.52
C LYS A 119 14.98 -0.26 -4.88
N ILE A 120 15.96 -0.36 -3.98
CA ILE A 120 17.36 -0.06 -4.24
C ILE A 120 17.95 -1.22 -5.04
N LYS A 121 17.75 -1.17 -6.36
CA LYS A 121 18.32 -2.13 -7.32
C LYS A 121 19.30 -1.41 -8.21
N MET A 122 20.54 -1.90 -8.23
CA MET A 122 21.60 -1.39 -9.09
C MET A 122 21.99 -2.43 -10.13
N ARG A 123 22.42 -1.96 -11.30
CA ARG A 123 23.10 -2.76 -12.31
C ARG A 123 24.16 -1.93 -13.00
N LYS A 124 25.24 -2.55 -13.47
CA LYS A 124 26.21 -1.90 -14.35
C LYS A 124 25.73 -1.93 -15.79
N ASP A 125 25.89 -0.81 -16.49
CA ASP A 125 25.71 -0.79 -17.94
C ASP A 125 26.94 -1.34 -18.68
N ARG A 126 26.92 -1.31 -20.02
CA ARG A 126 28.02 -1.79 -20.87
C ARG A 126 29.35 -1.05 -20.68
N HIS A 127 29.33 0.11 -20.03
CA HIS A 127 30.50 0.92 -19.71
C HIS A 127 30.91 0.79 -18.23
N GLY A 128 30.27 -0.10 -17.46
CA GLY A 128 30.56 -0.32 -16.05
C GLY A 128 29.95 0.70 -15.09
N VAL A 129 29.10 1.62 -15.60
CA VAL A 129 28.47 2.68 -14.80
C VAL A 129 27.24 2.11 -14.08
N ASP A 130 27.11 2.37 -12.79
CA ASP A 130 25.96 1.95 -12.00
C ASP A 130 24.69 2.67 -12.43
N ARG A 131 23.59 1.92 -12.51
CA ARG A 131 22.28 2.40 -12.89
C ARG A 131 21.22 1.90 -11.92
N THR A 132 20.24 2.75 -11.63
CA THR A 132 19.07 2.46 -10.78
C THR A 132 17.77 2.87 -11.47
N LEU A 133 16.66 2.30 -11.03
CA LEU A 133 15.31 2.70 -11.46
C LEU A 133 14.77 3.89 -10.65
N HIS A 134 15.35 4.13 -9.48
CA HIS A 134 15.01 5.22 -8.57
C HIS A 134 16.32 5.98 -8.25
N PRO A 135 16.66 7.01 -9.04
CA PRO A 135 17.94 7.71 -8.93
C PRO A 135 18.18 8.37 -7.57
N HIS A 136 17.13 8.87 -6.91
CA HIS A 136 17.29 9.61 -5.65
C HIS A 136 16.96 8.78 -4.41
N LEU A 137 16.30 7.63 -4.57
CA LEU A 137 15.76 6.85 -3.45
C LEU A 137 16.80 6.54 -2.36
N ASP A 138 18.00 6.05 -2.70
CA ASP A 138 19.00 5.70 -1.69
C ASP A 138 19.40 6.92 -0.87
N ARG A 139 19.76 8.02 -1.54
CA ARG A 139 20.12 9.30 -0.92
C ARG A 139 18.99 9.84 -0.04
N ASP A 140 17.80 10.00 -0.60
CA ASP A 140 16.67 10.66 0.05
C ASP A 140 16.15 9.90 1.28
N THR A 141 16.40 8.59 1.33
CA THR A 141 15.96 7.74 2.45
C THR A 141 17.07 7.38 3.42
N ARG A 142 18.24 8.04 3.34
CA ARG A 142 19.25 8.01 4.41
C ARG A 142 18.82 8.90 5.59
N PRO A 143 19.19 8.57 6.84
CA PRO A 143 18.74 9.28 8.03
C PRO A 143 18.91 10.80 7.97
N GLU A 144 20.06 11.29 7.51
CA GLU A 144 20.38 12.71 7.41
C GLU A 144 19.49 13.46 6.42
N PHE A 145 19.10 12.82 5.31
CA PHE A 145 18.19 13.40 4.33
C PHE A 145 16.73 13.28 4.78
N ILE A 146 16.36 12.16 5.40
CA ILE A 146 15.05 11.98 6.04
C ILE A 146 14.82 13.10 7.05
N GLN A 147 15.76 13.32 7.97
CA GLN A 147 15.65 14.36 9.00
C GLN A 147 15.40 15.74 8.39
N ARG A 148 16.21 16.15 7.40
CA ARG A 148 16.04 17.43 6.69
C ARG A 148 14.70 17.54 5.98
N ARG A 149 14.23 16.44 5.38
CA ARG A 149 12.97 16.40 4.62
C ARG A 149 11.77 16.52 5.55
N ILE A 150 11.72 15.71 6.61
CA ILE A 150 10.56 15.63 7.50
C ILE A 150 10.48 16.78 8.51
N ALA A 151 11.60 17.45 8.84
CA ALA A 151 11.61 18.60 9.74
C ALA A 151 10.71 19.76 9.29
N LYS A 152 10.34 19.80 8.00
CA LYS A 152 9.38 20.76 7.43
C LYS A 152 7.93 20.55 7.89
N TRP A 153 7.62 19.33 8.35
CA TRP A 153 6.26 18.90 8.66
C TRP A 153 6.14 18.35 10.09
N ILE A 154 7.20 17.69 10.58
CA ILE A 154 7.23 17.02 11.88
C ILE A 154 8.23 17.75 12.79
N PRO A 155 7.74 18.48 13.80
CA PRO A 155 8.58 19.12 14.81
C PRO A 155 9.51 18.14 15.53
N PHE A 156 10.69 18.61 15.92
CA PHE A 156 11.63 17.83 16.74
C PHE A 156 11.04 17.47 18.11
N GLY A 157 11.51 16.36 18.67
CA GLY A 157 11.08 15.80 19.95
C GLY A 157 9.80 14.94 19.88
N ARG A 158 9.11 14.91 18.73
CA ARG A 158 7.91 14.10 18.51
C ARG A 158 8.24 12.62 18.39
N THR A 159 7.25 11.79 18.70
CA THR A 159 7.31 10.34 18.49
C THR A 159 7.19 10.05 16.99
N LEU A 160 8.17 9.32 16.46
CA LEU A 160 8.24 8.96 15.05
C LEU A 160 8.18 7.45 14.90
N PHE A 161 7.04 6.93 14.45
CA PHE A 161 6.88 5.53 14.10
C PHE A 161 7.47 5.26 12.71
N ILE A 162 8.38 4.28 12.61
CA ILE A 162 9.07 3.94 11.36
C ILE A 162 8.67 2.54 10.91
N ALA A 163 7.93 2.47 9.80
CA ALA A 163 7.68 1.21 9.09
C ALA A 163 8.65 1.09 7.91
N SER A 164 9.51 0.07 7.91
CA SER A 164 10.53 -0.09 6.88
C SER A 164 10.84 -1.54 6.55
N ASN A 165 11.29 -1.78 5.32
CA ASN A 165 11.92 -3.04 4.90
C ASN A 165 13.44 -2.93 4.76
N GLU A 166 14.07 -1.90 5.34
CA GLU A 166 15.51 -1.82 5.48
C GLU A 166 16.01 -2.99 6.34
N ARG A 167 17.12 -3.61 5.91
CA ARG A 167 17.66 -4.83 6.54
C ARG A 167 18.80 -4.52 7.49
N SER A 168 19.46 -3.38 7.29
CA SER A 168 20.59 -2.97 8.10
C SER A 168 20.09 -2.62 9.50
N PRO A 169 20.57 -3.31 10.56
CA PRO A 169 20.20 -2.98 11.93
C PRO A 169 20.64 -1.55 12.25
N ASP A 170 19.87 -0.87 13.09
CA ASP A 170 20.15 0.49 13.55
C ASP A 170 20.32 1.54 12.45
N PHE A 171 19.92 1.25 11.21
CA PHE A 171 20.04 2.17 10.08
C PHE A 171 19.41 3.54 10.36
N PHE A 172 18.27 3.55 11.04
CA PHE A 172 17.56 4.78 11.39
C PHE A 172 17.96 5.38 12.75
N SER A 173 18.89 4.77 13.48
CA SER A 173 19.31 5.26 14.79
C SER A 173 19.77 6.72 14.80
N PRO A 174 20.40 7.31 13.74
CA PRO A 174 20.76 8.72 13.79
C PRO A 174 19.56 9.68 13.96
N LEU A 175 18.35 9.27 13.58
CA LEU A 175 17.14 10.07 13.78
C LEU A 175 16.78 10.24 15.27
N SER A 176 17.33 9.41 16.17
CA SER A 176 17.06 9.49 17.61
C SER A 176 17.60 10.77 18.25
N ALA A 177 18.53 11.46 17.57
CA ALA A 177 19.02 12.77 17.99
C ALA A 177 17.92 13.86 17.91
N SER A 178 16.87 13.65 17.10
CA SER A 178 15.81 14.63 16.89
C SER A 178 14.40 14.11 17.17
N TYR A 179 14.20 12.80 17.22
CA TYR A 179 12.88 12.16 17.35
C TYR A 179 12.90 11.00 18.34
N LYS A 180 11.75 10.72 18.97
CA LYS A 180 11.57 9.50 19.77
C LYS A 180 11.16 8.37 18.84
N LEU A 181 12.08 7.47 18.51
CA LEU A 181 11.85 6.45 17.51
C LEU A 181 10.99 5.30 18.06
N ALA A 182 10.03 4.86 17.26
CA ALA A 182 9.21 3.69 17.53
C ALA A 182 9.16 2.77 16.30
N TYR A 183 9.20 1.47 16.55
CA TYR A 183 9.18 0.42 15.54
C TYR A 183 8.20 -0.68 15.93
N SER A 184 7.72 -1.45 14.96
CA SER A 184 6.88 -2.64 15.21
C SER A 184 7.55 -3.60 16.20
N SER A 185 8.87 -3.79 16.13
CA SER A 185 9.62 -4.65 17.04
C SER A 185 9.55 -4.23 18.51
N ASN A 186 9.28 -2.96 18.82
CA ASN A 186 9.06 -2.51 20.20
C ASN A 186 7.76 -3.06 20.82
N TYR A 187 6.86 -3.63 20.01
CA TYR A 187 5.55 -4.14 20.41
C TYR A 187 5.40 -5.64 20.15
N SER A 188 6.51 -6.39 20.07
CA SER A 188 6.51 -7.83 19.75
C SER A 188 5.60 -8.64 20.69
N ASN A 189 5.52 -8.28 21.97
CA ASN A 189 4.60 -8.91 22.93
C ASN A 189 3.11 -8.79 22.57
N ILE A 190 2.72 -7.79 21.78
CA ILE A 190 1.35 -7.59 21.29
C ILE A 190 1.18 -8.21 19.90
N LEU A 191 2.23 -8.16 19.07
CA LEU A 191 2.22 -8.63 17.69
C LEU A 191 2.35 -10.15 17.58
N ASP A 192 3.34 -10.75 18.23
CA ASP A 192 3.71 -12.17 18.07
C ASP A 192 2.54 -13.15 18.30
N PRO A 193 1.60 -12.92 19.24
CA PRO A 193 0.45 -13.81 19.42
C PRO A 193 -0.54 -13.80 18.24
N VAL A 194 -0.53 -12.77 17.40
CA VAL A 194 -1.53 -12.54 16.33
C VAL A 194 -0.91 -12.65 14.94
N ILE A 195 0.33 -12.20 14.78
CA ILE A 195 1.03 -12.13 13.50
C ILE A 195 1.67 -13.48 13.19
N LYS A 196 1.17 -14.13 12.15
CA LYS A 196 1.63 -15.45 11.66
C LYS A 196 2.52 -15.33 10.42
N ASN A 197 2.51 -14.18 9.74
CA ASN A 197 3.31 -13.94 8.54
C ASN A 197 3.52 -12.44 8.26
N ASN A 198 4.45 -12.15 7.33
CA ASN A 198 4.82 -10.77 6.97
C ASN A 198 3.68 -9.97 6.33
N TYR A 199 2.68 -10.60 5.71
CA TYR A 199 1.53 -9.88 5.14
C TYR A 199 0.62 -9.33 6.24
N GLN A 200 0.45 -10.08 7.33
CA GLN A 200 -0.30 -9.61 8.50
C GLN A 200 0.45 -8.48 9.20
N LEU A 201 1.77 -8.60 9.37
CA LEU A 201 2.58 -7.52 9.93
C LEU A 201 2.45 -6.24 9.09
N PHE A 202 2.61 -6.37 7.78
CA PHE A 202 2.45 -5.26 6.84
C PHE A 202 1.06 -4.61 6.94
N MET A 203 0.00 -5.40 7.13
CA MET A 203 -1.35 -4.86 7.31
C MET A 203 -1.46 -4.05 8.61
N VAL A 204 -0.94 -4.57 9.72
CA VAL A 204 -0.93 -3.85 11.00
C VAL A 204 -0.12 -2.56 10.92
N GLU A 205 1.07 -2.61 10.33
CA GLU A 205 1.89 -1.41 10.11
C GLU A 205 1.13 -0.36 9.29
N ARG A 206 0.41 -0.76 8.23
CA ARG A 206 -0.42 0.18 7.47
C ARG A 206 -1.53 0.82 8.30
N LEU A 207 -2.16 0.07 9.20
CA LEU A 207 -3.18 0.61 10.10
C LEU A 207 -2.60 1.58 11.13
N ILE A 208 -1.37 1.32 11.61
CA ILE A 208 -0.64 2.24 12.48
C ILE A 208 -0.27 3.51 11.71
N LEU A 209 0.35 3.39 10.52
CA LEU A 209 0.67 4.53 9.66
C LEU A 209 -0.55 5.41 9.38
N ALA A 210 -1.72 4.81 9.12
CA ALA A 210 -2.95 5.52 8.84
C ALA A 210 -3.54 6.28 10.05
N GLY A 211 -3.12 5.94 11.27
CA GLY A 211 -3.54 6.60 12.50
C GLY A 211 -2.60 7.71 12.97
N ALA A 212 -1.54 8.02 12.23
CA ALA A 212 -0.57 9.03 12.62
C ALA A 212 -1.08 10.44 12.33
N THR A 213 -0.63 11.42 13.12
CA THR A 213 -0.95 12.85 12.93
C THR A 213 -0.41 13.36 11.59
N THR A 214 0.87 13.08 11.32
CA THR A 214 1.50 13.30 10.02
C THR A 214 2.02 11.98 9.49
N PHE A 215 1.67 11.64 8.25
CA PHE A 215 2.19 10.45 7.59
C PHE A 215 2.99 10.82 6.34
N VAL A 216 4.27 10.46 6.34
CA VAL A 216 5.19 10.68 5.21
C VAL A 216 5.50 9.34 4.53
N LYS A 217 5.15 9.24 3.25
CA LYS A 217 5.39 8.04 2.44
C LYS A 217 6.82 8.05 1.87
N THR A 218 7.29 6.90 1.40
CA THR A 218 8.56 6.86 0.65
C THR A 218 8.42 7.63 -0.65
N PHE A 219 7.42 7.25 -1.45
CA PHE A 219 7.12 7.82 -2.76
C PHE A 219 5.80 8.59 -2.69
N LYS A 220 5.68 9.62 -3.52
CA LYS A 220 4.42 10.32 -3.74
C LYS A 220 3.43 9.43 -4.52
N GLU A 221 2.23 9.20 -3.99
CA GLU A 221 1.15 8.48 -4.71
C GLU A 221 0.10 9.45 -5.23
N ASP A 222 -0.26 10.43 -4.41
CA ASP A 222 -1.25 11.47 -4.69
C ASP A 222 -0.62 12.87 -4.60
N GLU A 223 -1.24 13.88 -5.22
CA GLU A 223 -0.70 15.26 -5.26
C GLU A 223 -0.47 15.87 -3.87
N ASN A 224 -1.30 15.49 -2.90
CA ASN A 224 -1.26 15.99 -1.52
C ASN A 224 -0.40 15.13 -0.58
N ASP A 225 0.20 14.04 -1.06
CA ASP A 225 1.04 13.19 -0.22
C ASP A 225 2.35 13.87 0.19
N LEU A 226 2.71 13.72 1.46
CA LEU A 226 4.05 13.96 1.93
C LEU A 226 4.94 12.77 1.56
N SER A 227 6.12 13.05 1.01
CA SER A 227 7.03 12.02 0.50
C SER A 227 8.50 12.30 0.81
N LEU A 228 9.24 11.23 1.06
CA LEU A 228 10.69 11.29 1.32
C LEU A 228 11.48 11.56 0.04
N THR A 229 11.09 10.91 -1.07
CA THR A 229 11.73 11.11 -2.38
C THR A 229 10.74 11.67 -3.41
N ASP A 230 11.28 12.46 -4.33
CA ASP A 230 10.55 13.00 -5.49
C ASP A 230 10.52 11.99 -6.65
N ASP A 231 11.17 10.82 -6.51
CA ASP A 231 11.10 9.74 -7.49
C ASP A 231 9.66 9.18 -7.63
N PRO A 232 9.22 8.84 -8.85
CA PRO A 232 7.92 8.22 -9.05
C PRO A 232 7.86 6.81 -8.43
N LYS A 233 6.76 6.48 -7.75
CA LYS A 233 6.51 5.13 -7.21
C LYS A 233 6.51 4.05 -8.29
N LYS A 234 5.89 4.36 -9.43
CA LYS A 234 5.82 3.47 -10.60
C LYS A 234 7.14 3.52 -11.35
N ASN A 235 7.67 2.33 -11.64
CA ASN A 235 8.90 2.17 -12.40
C ASN A 235 8.77 2.83 -13.78
N THR A 236 9.63 3.80 -14.09
CA THR A 236 9.70 4.45 -15.41
C THR A 236 10.26 3.53 -16.49
N LYS A 237 10.74 2.33 -16.12
CA LYS A 237 11.53 1.37 -16.88
C LYS A 237 12.84 1.95 -17.44
N ARG A 238 13.20 3.17 -17.04
CA ARG A 238 14.41 3.86 -17.45
C ARG A 238 15.44 3.74 -16.34
N TRP A 239 16.56 3.12 -16.68
CA TRP A 239 17.70 2.97 -15.79
C TRP A 239 18.56 4.24 -15.86
N GLN A 240 18.71 4.92 -14.73
CA GLN A 240 19.34 6.24 -14.61
C GLN A 240 20.58 6.15 -13.72
N VAL A 241 21.48 7.13 -13.82
CA VAL A 241 22.60 7.24 -12.88
C VAL A 241 22.04 7.55 -11.48
N PRO A 242 22.42 6.82 -10.43
CA PRO A 242 22.01 7.16 -9.08
C PRO A 242 22.64 8.48 -8.63
N VAL A 243 21.92 9.23 -7.81
CA VAL A 243 22.34 10.53 -7.28
C VAL A 243 22.71 10.35 -5.82
N TYR A 244 23.97 10.60 -5.47
CA TYR A 244 24.51 10.28 -4.16
C TYR A 244 24.82 11.49 -3.26
N THR A 245 25.05 12.69 -3.81
CA THR A 245 25.57 13.82 -3.01
C THR A 245 25.01 15.19 -3.43
N MET A 246 25.19 16.17 -2.53
CA MET A 246 25.15 17.62 -2.79
C MET A 246 26.53 18.19 -3.20
N GLU A 247 27.57 17.35 -3.23
CA GLU A 247 28.98 17.77 -3.45
C GLU A 247 29.29 18.20 -4.89
N GLU A 248 28.36 18.04 -5.84
CA GLU A 248 28.52 18.55 -7.20
C GLU A 248 28.19 20.05 -7.34
N GLU A 249 27.47 20.67 -6.39
CA GLU A 249 27.17 22.11 -6.44
C GLU A 249 28.30 23.00 -5.89
N GLN A 250 29.23 22.46 -5.09
CA GLN A 250 30.32 23.25 -4.50
C GLN A 250 31.60 23.32 -5.35
N ASN A 251 31.66 22.58 -6.47
CA ASN A 251 32.79 22.62 -7.40
C ASN A 251 32.50 23.46 -8.67
N LEU A 252 31.43 24.26 -8.66
CA LEU A 252 31.03 25.14 -9.76
C LEU A 252 30.72 26.59 -9.34
N ALA A 253 31.25 27.04 -8.19
CA ALA A 253 31.23 28.44 -7.77
C ALA A 253 32.65 29.00 -7.63
#